data_AF-A0A1G0YAE6-F1
#
_entry.id   AF-A0A1G0YAE6-F1
#
_cell.length_a   1.000
_cell.length_b   1.000
_cell.length_c   1.000
_cell.angle_alpha   90.00
_cell.angle_beta   90.00
_cell.angle_gamma   90.00
#
_symmetry.space_group_name_H-M   'P 1'
#
loop_
_entity.id
_entity.type
_entity.pdbx_description
1 polymer ?
#
loop_
_entity_poly.entity_id
_entity_poly.type
_entity_poly.pdbx_seq_one_letter_code
_entity_poly.pdbx_strand_id
1 'polypeptide(L)'
;MKKSLVIHILVILIAAAAGSMIAKTLSDDYQNKISPNRSIKPASRTMCGFNKFVADVQWMLFINYCGSIDSIKDQNVDEVYNRLAAILRNDPDFQKAYEIGALMISIKKSDKAVELLKQGTDNPRLSTNWKIPFLAGFVMNHNVPKEKLAELIKSIKADSQWFFETAAKRSSPPEPHVISSLMRAKAEKLMNKKWKTDINVVNEKHALLCAWIDEATASTKIKAGAEEANFSVVQSSVKDMNQKLLQLAAQLKKAYPDNQNVLNTIAYMKTSCMKGQSACEACLATYGPGDKFCSACGSPVAVYGICEKCGVVKRGAHCSACGYPPKEAEAPAKAPAKAPEKK
;
A
#
# COMPACT_ATOMS: atom_id res chain seq x y z
N MET A 1 39.96 -31.95 41.37
CA MET A 1 40.25 -30.67 40.67
C MET A 1 41.18 -29.82 41.52
N LYS A 2 42.23 -29.20 40.94
CA LYS A 2 43.12 -28.29 41.69
C LYS A 2 42.32 -27.07 42.18
N LYS A 3 42.46 -26.68 43.45
CA LYS A 3 41.75 -25.53 44.06
C LYS A 3 41.88 -24.24 43.24
N SER A 4 43.04 -24.01 42.62
CA SER A 4 43.29 -22.90 41.70
C SER A 4 42.37 -22.89 40.47
N LEU A 5 42.09 -24.06 39.87
CA LEU A 5 41.23 -24.17 38.70
C LEU A 5 39.77 -23.84 39.03
N VAL A 6 39.31 -24.26 40.22
CA VAL A 6 37.97 -23.93 40.74
C VAL A 6 37.82 -22.42 40.92
N ILE A 7 38.83 -21.76 41.49
CA ILE A 7 38.83 -20.30 41.69
C ILE A 7 38.78 -19.56 40.36
N HIS A 8 39.58 -19.96 39.36
CA HIS A 8 39.56 -19.33 38.04
C HIS A 8 38.20 -19.48 37.34
N ILE A 9 37.59 -20.66 37.41
CA ILE A 9 36.23 -20.87 36.87
C ILE A 9 35.22 -19.96 37.58
N LEU A 10 35.31 -19.85 38.91
CA LEU A 10 34.44 -18.97 39.70
C LEU A 10 34.60 -17.50 39.32
N VAL A 11 35.84 -17.04 39.14
CA VAL A 11 36.13 -15.66 38.70
C VAL A 11 35.56 -15.39 37.30
N ILE A 12 35.70 -16.33 36.37
CA ILE A 12 35.13 -16.21 35.02
C ILE A 12 33.60 -16.13 35.08
N LEU A 13 32.95 -16.98 35.90
CA LEU A 13 31.50 -16.96 36.07
C LEU A 13 31.01 -15.64 36.71
N ILE A 14 31.71 -15.15 37.73
CA ILE A 14 31.38 -13.87 38.38
C ILE A 14 31.57 -12.71 37.40
N ALA A 15 32.66 -12.70 36.62
CA ALA A 15 32.91 -11.68 35.60
C ALA A 15 31.83 -11.71 34.50
N ALA A 16 31.42 -12.89 34.05
CA ALA A 16 30.33 -13.05 33.08
C ALA A 16 28.98 -12.56 33.64
N ALA A 17 28.69 -12.86 34.91
CA ALA A 17 27.48 -12.39 35.58
C ALA A 17 27.46 -10.86 35.77
N ALA A 18 28.57 -10.29 36.24
CA ALA A 18 28.73 -8.84 36.40
C ALA A 18 28.65 -8.11 35.07
N GLY A 19 29.32 -8.62 34.03
CA GLY A 19 29.22 -8.10 32.66
C GLY A 19 27.79 -8.16 32.11
N SER A 20 27.07 -9.25 32.39
CA SER A 20 25.65 -9.40 32.02
C SER A 20 24.75 -8.39 32.74
N MET A 21 25.00 -8.13 34.03
CA MET A 21 24.29 -7.10 34.79
C MET A 21 24.56 -5.69 34.26
N ILE A 22 25.81 -5.34 34.01
CA ILE A 22 26.18 -4.03 33.45
C ILE A 22 25.56 -3.85 32.06
N ALA A 23 25.67 -4.87 31.19
CA ALA A 23 25.06 -4.84 29.86
C ALA A 23 23.53 -4.69 29.95
N LYS A 24 22.89 -5.32 30.94
CA LYS A 24 21.46 -5.15 31.20
C LYS A 24 21.13 -3.70 31.54
N THR A 25 21.79 -3.10 32.52
CA THR A 25 21.53 -1.71 32.95
C THR A 25 21.82 -0.73 31.82
N LEU A 26 22.93 -0.90 31.09
CA LEU A 26 23.30 -0.02 29.99
C LEU A 26 22.30 -0.09 28.83
N SER A 27 21.83 -1.30 28.50
CA SER A 27 20.86 -1.50 27.43
C SER A 27 19.44 -1.13 27.84
N ASP A 28 18.96 -1.60 28.99
CA ASP A 28 17.56 -1.44 29.45
C ASP A 28 17.28 -0.01 29.94
N ASP A 29 18.19 0.61 30.71
CA ASP A 29 17.93 1.89 31.37
C ASP A 29 18.47 3.11 30.63
N TYR A 30 19.61 3.00 29.94
CA TYR A 30 20.28 4.16 29.32
C TYR A 30 20.10 4.21 27.80
N GLN A 31 20.40 3.14 27.08
CA GLN A 31 20.28 3.13 25.62
C GLN A 31 18.83 3.30 25.14
N ASN A 32 17.87 2.68 25.82
CA ASN A 32 16.45 2.83 25.49
C ASN A 32 15.95 4.27 25.67
N LYS A 33 16.47 5.01 26.66
CA LYS A 33 16.10 6.41 26.92
C LYS A 33 16.71 7.38 25.91
N ILE A 34 17.94 7.10 25.46
CA ILE A 34 18.69 7.97 24.53
C ILE A 34 18.36 7.66 23.06
N SER A 35 18.05 6.40 22.73
CA SER A 35 17.67 5.98 21.39
C SER A 35 16.59 4.91 21.45
N PRO A 36 15.31 5.31 21.51
CA PRO A 36 14.17 4.40 21.46
C PRO A 36 14.20 3.47 20.24
N ASN A 37 14.80 3.91 19.12
CA ASN A 37 15.01 3.11 17.91
C ASN A 37 16.00 1.92 18.10
N ARG A 38 16.76 1.88 19.20
CA ARG A 38 17.62 0.75 19.58
C ARG A 38 16.93 -0.25 20.54
N SER A 39 15.65 -0.04 20.87
CA SER A 39 14.91 -0.86 21.85
C SER A 39 14.67 -2.32 21.46
N ILE A 40 14.77 -2.66 20.16
CA ILE A 40 14.70 -4.05 19.72
C ILE A 40 16.02 -4.74 20.08
N LYS A 41 15.98 -5.44 21.21
CA LYS A 41 17.09 -6.23 21.71
C LYS A 41 17.04 -7.63 21.10
N PRO A 42 18.19 -8.22 20.73
CA PRO A 42 18.23 -9.65 20.50
C PRO A 42 17.73 -10.38 21.76
N ALA A 43 16.90 -11.41 21.60
CA ALA A 43 16.29 -12.06 22.76
C ALA A 43 17.34 -12.82 23.60
N SER A 44 18.46 -13.18 22.98
CA SER A 44 19.60 -13.80 23.65
C SER A 44 20.52 -12.72 24.26
N ARG A 45 20.37 -12.48 25.56
CA ARG A 45 21.34 -11.69 26.35
C ARG A 45 22.61 -12.50 26.68
N THR A 46 22.57 -13.80 26.46
CA THR A 46 23.57 -14.79 26.89
C THR A 46 24.81 -14.82 26.01
N MET A 47 24.76 -14.23 24.81
CA MET A 47 25.88 -14.25 23.85
C MET A 47 26.83 -13.04 23.97
N CYS A 48 26.78 -12.28 25.08
CA CYS A 48 27.71 -11.19 25.38
C CYS A 48 27.94 -10.17 24.23
N GLY A 49 26.92 -9.92 23.40
CA GLY A 49 27.01 -9.00 22.26
C GLY A 49 27.36 -9.64 20.91
N PHE A 50 27.72 -10.92 20.87
CA PHE A 50 28.01 -11.67 19.63
C PHE A 50 26.76 -12.16 18.88
N ASN A 51 25.57 -11.70 19.26
CA ASN A 51 24.31 -12.16 18.65
C ASN A 51 24.29 -12.01 17.12
N LYS A 52 24.84 -10.91 16.58
CA LYS A 52 24.92 -10.70 15.13
C LYS A 52 25.83 -11.71 14.44
N PHE A 53 27.03 -11.94 14.99
CA PHE A 53 27.94 -12.97 14.47
C PHE A 53 27.31 -14.37 14.53
N VAL A 54 26.62 -14.70 15.62
CA VAL A 54 25.90 -15.96 15.74
C VAL A 54 24.78 -16.06 14.70
N ALA A 55 24.04 -14.98 14.44
CA ALA A 55 23.01 -14.94 13.40
C ALA A 55 23.62 -15.17 11.99
N ASP A 56 24.78 -14.55 11.69
CA ASP A 56 25.50 -14.75 10.42
C ASP A 56 25.93 -16.22 10.24
N VAL A 57 26.50 -16.83 11.29
CA VAL A 57 26.87 -18.26 11.28
C VAL A 57 25.64 -19.15 11.11
N GLN A 58 24.57 -18.87 11.83
CA GLN A 58 23.31 -19.62 11.69
C GLN A 58 22.72 -19.45 10.29
N TRP A 59 22.83 -18.29 9.67
CA TRP A 59 22.39 -18.05 8.31
C TRP A 59 23.19 -18.86 7.28
N MET A 60 24.52 -18.94 7.44
CA MET A 60 25.36 -19.81 6.60
C MET A 60 24.97 -21.28 6.74
N LEU A 61 24.78 -21.76 7.98
CA LEU A 61 24.33 -23.13 8.24
C LEU A 61 22.91 -23.38 7.71
N PHE A 62 22.04 -22.38 7.78
CA PHE A 62 20.70 -22.44 7.22
C PHE A 62 20.72 -22.57 5.70
N ILE A 63 21.54 -21.78 5.00
CA ILE A 63 21.71 -21.90 3.54
C ILE A 63 22.21 -23.31 3.18
N ASN A 64 23.22 -23.82 3.89
CA ASN A 64 23.75 -25.17 3.62
C ASN A 64 22.69 -26.25 3.84
N TYR A 65 21.90 -26.16 4.91
CA TYR A 65 20.77 -27.06 5.14
C TYR A 65 19.73 -26.96 4.02
N CYS A 66 19.39 -25.75 3.59
CA CYS A 66 18.44 -25.55 2.49
C CYS A 66 18.98 -26.10 1.16
N GLY A 67 20.30 -26.05 0.95
CA GLY A 67 20.95 -26.65 -0.22
C GLY A 67 21.04 -28.19 -0.15
N SER A 68 20.87 -28.80 1.03
CA SER A 68 20.88 -30.24 1.21
C SER A 68 19.48 -30.89 1.14
N ILE A 69 18.42 -30.10 1.01
CA ILE A 69 17.04 -30.59 0.89
C ILE A 69 16.51 -30.31 -0.50
N ASP A 70 15.80 -31.26 -1.10
CA ASP A 70 15.27 -31.09 -2.45
C ASP A 70 14.18 -30.02 -2.54
N SER A 71 13.34 -29.93 -1.50
CA SER A 71 12.23 -28.97 -1.42
C SER A 71 11.67 -28.86 -0.01
N ILE A 72 10.94 -27.77 0.23
CA ILE A 72 10.23 -27.53 1.49
C ILE A 72 8.87 -28.24 1.45
N LYS A 73 8.69 -29.16 2.38
CA LYS A 73 7.53 -30.05 2.54
C LYS A 73 7.01 -29.97 3.97
N ASP A 74 5.87 -30.58 4.21
CA ASP A 74 5.24 -30.58 5.54
C ASP A 74 6.13 -31.22 6.62
N GLN A 75 7.04 -32.10 6.23
CA GLN A 75 7.98 -32.79 7.13
C GLN A 75 9.14 -31.92 7.63
N ASN A 76 9.58 -30.92 6.84
CA ASN A 76 10.77 -30.12 7.15
C ASN A 76 10.49 -28.63 7.34
N VAL A 77 9.30 -28.14 6.96
CA VAL A 77 8.96 -26.71 7.05
C VAL A 77 9.06 -26.15 8.47
N ASP A 78 8.72 -26.95 9.49
CA ASP A 78 8.85 -26.52 10.89
C ASP A 78 10.30 -26.37 11.32
N GLU A 79 11.21 -27.22 10.81
CA GLU A 79 12.65 -27.06 11.04
C GLU A 79 13.19 -25.81 10.34
N VAL A 80 12.80 -25.58 9.09
CA VAL A 80 13.16 -24.37 8.33
C VAL A 80 12.68 -23.12 9.08
N TYR A 81 11.43 -23.10 9.54
CA TYR A 81 10.88 -22.00 10.33
C TYR A 81 11.65 -21.79 11.64
N ASN A 82 11.92 -22.86 12.40
CA ASN A 82 12.63 -22.76 13.67
C ASN A 82 14.05 -22.21 13.51
N ARG A 83 14.75 -22.60 12.45
CA ARG A 83 16.08 -22.07 12.10
C ARG A 83 16.01 -20.57 11.77
N LEU A 84 15.04 -20.16 10.95
CA LEU A 84 14.80 -18.74 10.63
C LEU A 84 14.45 -17.93 11.88
N ALA A 85 13.55 -18.43 12.72
CA ALA A 85 13.15 -17.78 13.97
C ALA A 85 14.34 -17.65 14.95
N ALA A 86 15.25 -18.63 14.98
CA ALA A 86 16.46 -18.54 15.79
C ALA A 86 17.42 -17.45 15.28
N ILE A 87 17.59 -17.33 13.95
CA ILE A 87 18.40 -16.26 13.33
C ILE A 87 17.80 -14.90 13.68
N LEU A 88 16.50 -14.71 13.46
CA LEU A 88 15.82 -13.44 13.72
C LEU A 88 15.73 -13.08 15.20
N ARG A 89 15.79 -14.07 16.10
CA ARG A 89 15.90 -13.85 17.54
C ARG A 89 17.26 -13.26 17.93
N ASN A 90 18.31 -13.64 17.20
CA ASN A 90 19.68 -13.17 17.40
C ASN A 90 19.96 -11.87 16.65
N ASP A 91 19.44 -11.71 15.44
CA ASP A 91 19.50 -10.46 14.68
C ASP A 91 18.12 -10.11 14.11
N PRO A 92 17.31 -9.33 14.85
CA PRO A 92 16.01 -8.86 14.37
C PRO A 92 16.08 -7.94 13.16
N ASP A 93 17.26 -7.45 12.78
CA ASP A 93 17.49 -6.56 11.63
C ASP A 93 17.93 -7.32 10.38
N PHE A 94 18.00 -8.65 10.48
CA PHE A 94 18.49 -9.51 9.40
C PHE A 94 17.48 -9.58 8.24
N GLN A 95 17.48 -8.55 7.39
CA GLN A 95 16.50 -8.34 6.32
C GLN A 95 16.33 -9.57 5.42
N LYS A 96 17.43 -10.22 5.04
CA LYS A 96 17.42 -11.39 4.15
C LYS A 96 16.63 -12.56 4.74
N ALA A 97 16.63 -12.75 6.05
CA ALA A 97 15.90 -13.83 6.70
C ALA A 97 14.38 -13.59 6.66
N TYR A 98 13.94 -12.33 6.73
CA TYR A 98 12.54 -11.99 6.47
C TYR A 98 12.19 -12.18 4.99
N GLU A 99 12.94 -11.55 4.08
CA GLU A 99 12.60 -11.54 2.65
C GLU A 99 12.65 -12.94 2.03
N ILE A 100 13.77 -13.65 2.21
CA ILE A 100 13.99 -14.96 1.60
C ILE A 100 13.33 -16.04 2.47
N GLY A 101 13.58 -16.02 3.77
CA GLY A 101 13.12 -17.08 4.67
C GLY A 101 11.59 -17.17 4.75
N ALA A 102 10.88 -16.04 4.80
CA ALA A 102 9.42 -16.08 4.80
C ALA A 102 8.86 -16.62 3.48
N LEU A 103 9.46 -16.26 2.33
CA LEU A 103 9.04 -16.78 1.03
C LEU A 103 9.25 -18.30 0.94
N MET A 104 10.35 -18.81 1.47
CA MET A 104 10.66 -20.24 1.49
C MET A 104 9.56 -21.07 2.18
N ILE A 105 9.05 -20.59 3.31
CA ILE A 105 7.99 -21.31 4.05
C ILE A 105 6.57 -20.91 3.62
N SER A 106 6.42 -19.87 2.80
CA SER A 106 5.13 -19.23 2.51
C SER A 106 4.05 -20.14 1.92
N ILE A 107 4.42 -21.21 1.23
CA ILE A 107 3.47 -22.16 0.63
C ILE A 107 2.98 -23.18 1.66
N LYS A 108 3.87 -23.62 2.56
CA LYS A 108 3.60 -24.70 3.52
C LYS A 108 3.15 -24.21 4.90
N LYS A 109 3.65 -23.06 5.33
CA LYS A 109 3.33 -22.38 6.60
C LYS A 109 3.14 -20.88 6.33
N SER A 110 2.11 -20.55 5.55
CA SER A 110 1.79 -19.18 5.11
C SER A 110 1.48 -18.22 6.27
N ASP A 111 0.80 -18.71 7.31
CA ASP A 111 0.51 -17.99 8.55
C ASP A 111 1.81 -17.57 9.26
N LYS A 112 2.73 -18.50 9.45
CA LYS A 112 4.06 -18.25 10.03
C LYS A 112 4.93 -17.34 9.17
N ALA A 113 4.84 -17.45 7.85
CA ALA A 113 5.52 -16.52 6.95
C ALA A 113 5.05 -15.08 7.18
N VAL A 114 3.73 -14.86 7.28
CA VAL A 114 3.15 -13.53 7.53
C VAL A 114 3.51 -13.03 8.93
N GLU A 115 3.51 -13.88 9.95
CA GLU A 115 3.97 -13.51 11.31
C GLU A 115 5.43 -13.00 11.30
N LEU A 116 6.35 -13.72 10.62
CA LEU A 116 7.74 -13.28 10.47
C LEU A 116 7.81 -11.94 9.74
N LEU A 117 7.10 -11.79 8.63
CA LEU A 117 7.11 -10.54 7.86
C LEU A 117 6.46 -9.38 8.63
N LYS A 118 5.46 -9.64 9.48
CA LYS A 118 4.90 -8.63 10.38
C LYS A 118 5.92 -8.17 11.41
N GLN A 119 6.67 -9.09 12.00
CA GLN A 119 7.78 -8.77 12.91
C GLN A 119 8.81 -7.86 12.22
N GLY A 120 9.21 -8.19 10.98
CA GLY A 120 10.12 -7.35 10.21
C GLY A 120 9.51 -5.99 9.82
N THR A 121 8.21 -5.97 9.54
CA THR A 121 7.47 -4.72 9.23
C THR A 121 7.43 -3.79 10.45
N ASP A 122 7.19 -4.33 11.65
CA ASP A 122 7.10 -3.55 12.88
C ASP A 122 8.47 -3.10 13.42
N ASN A 123 9.56 -3.63 12.87
CA ASN A 123 10.91 -3.24 13.26
C ASN A 123 11.23 -1.80 12.76
N PRO A 124 11.42 -0.80 13.66
CA PRO A 124 11.71 0.57 13.27
C PRO A 124 13.04 0.73 12.51
N ARG A 125 14.00 -0.17 12.72
CA ARG A 125 15.29 -0.17 12.01
C ARG A 125 15.19 -0.68 10.58
N LEU A 126 14.06 -1.32 10.24
CA LEU A 126 13.71 -1.78 8.90
C LEU A 126 12.61 -0.89 8.28
N SER A 127 12.37 0.29 8.83
CA SER A 127 11.33 1.23 8.39
C SER A 127 11.50 1.73 6.96
N THR A 128 12.69 1.68 6.39
CA THR A 128 12.94 2.03 4.97
C THR A 128 12.77 0.85 4.02
N ASN A 129 12.67 -0.38 4.55
CA ASN A 129 12.49 -1.57 3.73
C ASN A 129 11.00 -1.73 3.40
N TRP A 130 10.65 -1.44 2.15
CA TRP A 130 9.29 -1.60 1.62
C TRP A 130 8.97 -3.04 1.21
N LYS A 131 10.00 -3.86 0.93
CA LYS A 131 9.82 -5.23 0.43
C LYS A 131 9.20 -6.13 1.49
N ILE A 132 9.62 -6.02 2.74
CA ILE A 132 9.09 -6.83 3.84
C ILE A 132 7.56 -6.69 3.97
N PRO A 133 6.98 -5.49 4.11
CA PRO A 133 5.53 -5.34 4.14
C PRO A 133 4.87 -5.72 2.81
N PHE A 134 5.51 -5.47 1.65
CA PHE A 134 4.96 -5.91 0.38
C PHE A 134 4.81 -7.43 0.29
N LEU A 135 5.85 -8.18 0.69
CA LEU A 135 5.83 -9.64 0.73
C LEU A 135 4.78 -10.15 1.72
N ALA A 136 4.58 -9.48 2.86
CA ALA A 136 3.54 -9.86 3.82
C ALA A 136 2.15 -9.80 3.18
N GLY A 137 1.83 -8.67 2.54
CA GLY A 137 0.57 -8.50 1.81
C GLY A 137 0.41 -9.51 0.68
N PHE A 138 1.49 -9.80 -0.05
CA PHE A 138 1.49 -10.79 -1.13
C PHE A 138 1.18 -12.20 -0.62
N VAL A 139 1.88 -12.67 0.41
CA VAL A 139 1.67 -14.00 1.01
C VAL A 139 0.25 -14.10 1.59
N MET A 140 -0.26 -13.05 2.23
CA MET A 140 -1.64 -13.03 2.73
C MET A 140 -2.67 -13.20 1.61
N ASN A 141 -2.50 -12.54 0.47
CA ASN A 141 -3.47 -12.61 -0.62
C ASN A 141 -3.38 -13.89 -1.44
N HIS A 142 -2.19 -14.49 -1.57
CA HIS A 142 -1.96 -15.59 -2.50
C HIS A 142 -1.82 -16.96 -1.84
N ASN A 143 -1.32 -17.02 -0.60
CA ASN A 143 -0.90 -18.28 0.01
C ASN A 143 -1.68 -18.62 1.28
N VAL A 144 -2.19 -17.63 2.01
CA VAL A 144 -2.99 -17.89 3.22
C VAL A 144 -4.38 -18.37 2.82
N PRO A 145 -4.80 -19.58 3.26
CA PRO A 145 -6.15 -20.07 2.99
C PRO A 145 -7.22 -19.16 3.62
N LYS A 146 -8.37 -19.02 2.95
CA LYS A 146 -9.44 -18.08 3.37
C LYS A 146 -9.95 -18.37 4.78
N GLU A 147 -10.03 -19.64 5.14
CA GLU A 147 -10.42 -20.15 6.45
C GLU A 147 -9.48 -19.72 7.59
N LYS A 148 -8.17 -19.53 7.31
CA LYS A 148 -7.20 -19.05 8.30
C LYS A 148 -7.04 -17.54 8.32
N LEU A 149 -7.43 -16.86 7.23
CA LEU A 149 -7.16 -15.45 7.03
C LEU A 149 -7.80 -14.56 8.11
N ALA A 150 -9.05 -14.83 8.49
CA ALA A 150 -9.76 -14.03 9.49
C ALA A 150 -9.10 -14.12 10.88
N GLU A 151 -8.68 -15.32 11.29
CA GLU A 151 -7.98 -15.53 12.55
C GLU A 151 -6.60 -14.88 12.55
N LEU A 152 -5.86 -15.03 11.44
CA LEU A 152 -4.55 -14.41 11.27
C LEU A 152 -4.65 -12.88 11.34
N ILE A 153 -5.60 -12.25 10.63
CA ILE A 153 -5.82 -10.80 10.69
C ILE A 153 -6.10 -10.35 12.13
N LYS A 154 -6.91 -11.12 12.88
CA LYS A 154 -7.23 -10.82 14.28
C LYS A 154 -5.99 -10.92 15.18
N SER A 155 -5.13 -11.91 14.96
CA SER A 155 -3.94 -12.13 15.79
C SER A 155 -2.86 -11.07 15.54
N ILE A 156 -2.59 -10.74 14.28
CA ILE A 156 -1.52 -9.79 13.91
C ILE A 156 -2.01 -8.33 13.81
N LYS A 157 -3.33 -8.11 13.88
CA LYS A 157 -4.00 -6.80 13.76
C LYS A 157 -3.62 -6.03 12.50
N ALA A 158 -3.37 -6.76 11.41
CA ALA A 158 -3.03 -6.20 10.11
C ALA A 158 -3.61 -7.10 9.01
N ASP A 159 -4.10 -6.46 7.95
CA ASP A 159 -4.54 -7.13 6.73
C ASP A 159 -3.63 -6.78 5.55
N SER A 160 -3.86 -7.41 4.41
CA SER A 160 -3.06 -7.18 3.20
C SER A 160 -3.08 -5.73 2.73
N GLN A 161 -4.20 -5.01 2.89
CA GLN A 161 -4.28 -3.59 2.58
C GLN A 161 -3.30 -2.80 3.46
N TRP A 162 -3.29 -3.03 4.78
CA TRP A 162 -2.37 -2.34 5.70
C TRP A 162 -0.91 -2.59 5.31
N PHE A 163 -0.58 -3.83 4.94
CA PHE A 163 0.76 -4.19 4.48
C PHE A 163 1.15 -3.48 3.19
N PHE A 164 0.30 -3.51 2.16
CA PHE A 164 0.61 -2.80 0.91
C PHE A 164 0.65 -1.29 1.06
N GLU A 165 -0.18 -0.71 1.93
CA GLU A 165 -0.15 0.71 2.24
C GLU A 165 1.15 1.09 2.97
N THR A 166 1.59 0.25 3.91
CA THR A 166 2.88 0.41 4.58
C THR A 166 4.03 0.31 3.59
N ALA A 167 4.00 -0.66 2.66
CA ALA A 167 5.00 -0.79 1.61
C ALA A 167 5.03 0.45 0.70
N ALA A 168 3.87 0.95 0.29
CA ALA A 168 3.76 2.15 -0.54
C ALA A 168 4.36 3.37 0.17
N LYS A 169 4.06 3.56 1.47
CA LYS A 169 4.63 4.67 2.28
C LYS A 169 6.16 4.60 2.42
N ARG A 170 6.72 3.39 2.44
CA ARG A 170 8.17 3.16 2.58
C ARG A 170 8.94 3.22 1.26
N SER A 171 8.24 3.05 0.14
CA SER A 171 8.82 3.13 -1.20
C SER A 171 8.79 4.59 -1.65
N SER A 172 9.95 5.20 -1.89
CA SER A 172 10.04 6.58 -2.38
C SER A 172 10.95 6.66 -3.61
N PRO A 173 10.39 6.86 -4.83
CA PRO A 173 8.96 6.87 -5.14
C PRO A 173 8.29 5.49 -4.97
N PRO A 174 6.97 5.41 -4.81
CA PRO A 174 6.27 4.15 -4.73
C PRO A 174 6.35 3.32 -6.02
N GLU A 175 6.76 2.06 -5.89
CA GLU A 175 6.85 1.12 -7.00
C GLU A 175 5.47 0.84 -7.64
N PRO A 176 5.33 0.82 -8.98
CA PRO A 176 4.05 0.64 -9.64
C PRO A 176 3.30 -0.65 -9.26
N HIS A 177 4.04 -1.73 -9.02
CA HIS A 177 3.47 -3.02 -8.63
C HIS A 177 2.97 -3.03 -7.17
N VAL A 178 3.58 -2.24 -6.28
CA VAL A 178 3.10 -2.03 -4.91
C VAL A 178 1.78 -1.29 -4.93
N ILE A 179 1.69 -0.20 -5.72
CA ILE A 179 0.43 0.55 -5.91
C ILE A 179 -0.64 -0.35 -6.52
N SER A 180 -0.32 -1.12 -7.56
CA SER A 180 -1.28 -2.05 -8.16
C SER A 180 -1.79 -3.10 -7.17
N SER A 181 -0.94 -3.58 -6.26
CA SER A 181 -1.33 -4.59 -5.26
C SER A 181 -2.18 -3.97 -4.15
N LEU A 182 -1.84 -2.76 -3.70
CA LEU A 182 -2.67 -1.98 -2.77
C LEU A 182 -4.08 -1.75 -3.33
N MET A 183 -4.20 -1.36 -4.60
CA MET A 183 -5.49 -1.12 -5.21
C MET A 183 -6.33 -2.39 -5.38
N ARG A 184 -5.69 -3.55 -5.60
CA ARG A 184 -6.38 -4.85 -5.60
C ARG A 184 -6.87 -5.23 -4.20
N ALA A 185 -6.05 -5.05 -3.16
CA ALA A 185 -6.48 -5.31 -1.78
C ALA A 185 -7.64 -4.40 -1.35
N LYS A 186 -7.63 -3.12 -1.77
CA LYS A 186 -8.78 -2.21 -1.58
C LYS A 186 -10.03 -2.70 -2.33
N ALA A 187 -9.87 -3.18 -3.56
CA ALA A 187 -10.95 -3.71 -4.38
C ALA A 187 -11.59 -4.97 -3.76
N GLU A 188 -10.79 -5.89 -3.23
CA GLU A 188 -11.27 -7.12 -2.56
C GLU A 188 -12.25 -6.79 -1.42
N LYS A 189 -12.00 -5.70 -0.67
CA LYS A 189 -12.91 -5.26 0.40
C LYS A 189 -14.25 -4.71 -0.09
N LEU A 190 -14.35 -4.32 -1.36
CA LEU A 190 -15.57 -3.83 -2.00
C LEU A 190 -16.37 -4.95 -2.66
N MET A 191 -15.78 -6.13 -2.84
CA MET A 191 -16.47 -7.28 -3.42
C MET A 191 -17.71 -7.65 -2.61
N ASN A 192 -18.80 -7.98 -3.31
CA ASN A 192 -20.08 -8.38 -2.73
C ASN A 192 -20.71 -7.34 -1.78
N LYS A 193 -20.33 -6.06 -1.90
CA LYS A 193 -20.93 -4.95 -1.14
C LYS A 193 -21.64 -3.97 -2.06
N LYS A 194 -22.61 -3.25 -1.49
CA LYS A 194 -23.09 -1.99 -2.08
C LYS A 194 -21.99 -0.94 -1.97
N TRP A 195 -21.64 -0.33 -3.08
CA TRP A 195 -20.69 0.77 -3.19
C TRP A 195 -21.45 2.03 -3.59
N LYS A 196 -21.40 3.11 -2.78
CA LYS A 196 -22.25 4.31 -2.96
C LYS A 196 -23.76 3.98 -3.04
N THR A 197 -24.59 5.01 -3.24
CA THR A 197 -26.04 4.84 -3.37
C THR A 197 -26.33 4.10 -4.68
N ASP A 198 -26.90 2.89 -4.56
CA ASP A 198 -27.44 2.09 -5.66
C ASP A 198 -26.46 1.50 -6.70
N ILE A 199 -25.21 1.23 -6.30
CA ILE A 199 -24.29 0.44 -7.11
C ILE A 199 -23.87 -0.82 -6.36
N ASN A 200 -24.19 -1.98 -6.92
CA ASN A 200 -23.67 -3.26 -6.46
C ASN A 200 -22.40 -3.61 -7.24
N VAL A 201 -21.33 -3.97 -6.53
CA VAL A 201 -20.08 -4.38 -7.16
C VAL A 201 -20.23 -5.79 -7.73
N VAL A 202 -20.14 -5.90 -9.06
CA VAL A 202 -20.51 -7.13 -9.79
C VAL A 202 -19.36 -8.10 -10.05
N ASN A 203 -18.11 -7.64 -10.06
CA ASN A 203 -16.92 -8.46 -10.29
C ASN A 203 -15.64 -7.73 -9.84
N GLU A 204 -14.51 -8.44 -9.84
CA GLU A 204 -13.21 -7.91 -9.40
C GLU A 204 -12.73 -6.70 -10.20
N LYS A 205 -12.95 -6.69 -11.53
CA LYS A 205 -12.57 -5.55 -12.38
C LYS A 205 -13.39 -4.32 -12.03
N HIS A 206 -14.69 -4.50 -11.76
CA HIS A 206 -15.58 -3.44 -11.31
C HIS A 206 -15.16 -2.93 -9.93
N ALA A 207 -14.87 -3.83 -8.99
CA ALA A 207 -14.35 -3.47 -7.66
C ALA A 207 -13.06 -2.65 -7.74
N LEU A 208 -12.17 -3.02 -8.67
CA LEU A 208 -10.93 -2.30 -8.92
C LEU A 208 -11.18 -0.87 -9.39
N LEU A 209 -12.09 -0.67 -10.35
CA LEU A 209 -12.48 0.68 -10.78
C LEU A 209 -13.06 1.49 -9.61
N CYS A 210 -13.95 0.89 -8.80
CA CYS A 210 -14.51 1.54 -7.61
C CYS A 210 -13.42 1.98 -6.62
N ALA A 211 -12.44 1.12 -6.35
CA ALA A 211 -11.31 1.44 -5.47
C ALA A 211 -10.49 2.62 -6.00
N TRP A 212 -10.20 2.65 -7.31
CA TRP A 212 -9.50 3.78 -7.94
C TRP A 212 -10.32 5.09 -7.87
N ILE A 213 -11.64 5.02 -8.02
CA ILE A 213 -12.52 6.19 -7.89
C ILE A 213 -12.52 6.71 -6.44
N ASP A 214 -12.62 5.83 -5.45
CA ASP A 214 -12.54 6.23 -4.04
C ASP A 214 -11.20 6.91 -3.74
N GLU A 215 -10.09 6.39 -4.29
CA GLU A 215 -8.78 7.03 -4.15
C GLU A 215 -8.72 8.39 -4.83
N ALA A 216 -9.25 8.52 -6.06
CA ALA A 216 -9.27 9.78 -6.79
C ALA A 216 -10.13 10.85 -6.09
N THR A 217 -11.23 10.45 -5.46
CA THR A 217 -12.17 11.37 -4.79
C THR A 217 -11.78 11.70 -3.34
N ALA A 218 -10.97 10.88 -2.68
CA ALA A 218 -10.53 11.11 -1.29
C ALA A 218 -9.82 12.47 -1.12
N SER A 219 -9.07 12.95 -2.12
CA SER A 219 -8.32 14.21 -2.04
C SER A 219 -9.14 15.47 -2.25
N THR A 220 -10.27 15.40 -2.96
CA THR A 220 -11.19 16.56 -3.09
C THR A 220 -11.82 17.00 -1.77
N LYS A 221 -11.66 16.21 -0.70
CA LYS A 221 -12.12 16.52 0.66
C LYS A 221 -11.03 17.05 1.58
N ILE A 222 -9.77 17.10 1.14
CA ILE A 222 -8.67 17.63 1.95
C ILE A 222 -8.79 19.16 1.93
N LYS A 223 -9.30 19.73 3.03
CA LYS A 223 -9.28 21.19 3.25
C LYS A 223 -7.82 21.64 3.27
N ALA A 224 -7.52 22.73 2.55
CA ALA A 224 -6.22 23.38 2.61
C ALA A 224 -5.85 23.65 4.08
N GLY A 225 -4.73 23.07 4.55
CA GLY A 225 -4.26 23.19 5.94
C GLY A 225 -4.34 21.92 6.79
N ALA A 226 -4.81 20.78 6.27
CA ALA A 226 -4.68 19.50 6.98
C ALA A 226 -3.26 18.93 6.82
N GLU A 227 -2.63 18.57 7.94
CA GLU A 227 -1.29 18.00 8.05
C GLU A 227 -1.03 16.80 7.12
N GLU A 228 0.25 16.48 6.90
CA GLU A 228 0.82 15.42 6.05
C GLU A 228 0.14 14.03 6.17
N ALA A 229 -0.63 13.79 7.23
CA ALA A 229 -1.33 12.54 7.53
C ALA A 229 -2.41 12.14 6.50
N ASN A 230 -2.88 13.04 5.64
CA ASN A 230 -3.92 12.76 4.63
C ASN A 230 -3.39 12.68 3.19
N PHE A 231 -2.08 12.65 2.98
CA PHE A 231 -1.51 12.56 1.64
C PHE A 231 -1.69 11.15 1.05
N SER A 232 -2.47 11.04 -0.04
CA SER A 232 -2.61 9.79 -0.78
C SER A 232 -1.30 9.46 -1.50
N VAL A 233 -0.61 8.43 -0.99
CA VAL A 233 0.59 7.85 -1.63
C VAL A 233 0.29 7.34 -3.04
N VAL A 234 -0.95 6.89 -3.29
CA VAL A 234 -1.36 6.40 -4.61
C VAL A 234 -1.45 7.55 -5.61
N GLN A 235 -2.08 8.67 -5.23
CA GLN A 235 -2.22 9.81 -6.13
C GLN A 235 -0.89 10.46 -6.49
N SER A 236 0.01 10.61 -5.52
CA SER A 236 1.34 11.19 -5.78
C SER A 236 2.20 10.33 -6.71
N SER A 237 1.91 9.03 -6.78
CA SER A 237 2.67 8.06 -7.57
C SER A 237 2.12 7.85 -8.98
N VAL A 238 0.86 8.23 -9.22
CA VAL A 238 0.20 7.99 -10.51
C VAL A 238 0.18 9.30 -11.30
N LYS A 239 1.07 9.38 -12.30
CA LYS A 239 1.25 10.57 -13.15
C LYS A 239 -0.04 11.03 -13.85
N ASP A 240 -0.91 10.10 -14.26
CA ASP A 240 -2.20 10.42 -14.88
C ASP A 240 -3.31 9.50 -14.36
N MET A 241 -3.90 9.90 -13.22
CA MET A 241 -5.01 9.19 -12.60
C MET A 241 -6.24 9.13 -13.52
N ASN A 242 -6.49 10.20 -14.26
CA ASN A 242 -7.69 10.30 -15.07
C ASN A 242 -7.64 9.35 -16.27
N GLN A 243 -6.50 9.29 -16.95
CA GLN A 243 -6.29 8.31 -18.01
C GLN A 243 -6.42 6.87 -17.49
N LYS A 244 -5.90 6.58 -16.30
CA LYS A 244 -6.03 5.24 -15.69
C LYS A 244 -7.50 4.86 -15.44
N LEU A 245 -8.28 5.78 -14.89
CA LEU A 245 -9.72 5.61 -14.66
C LEU A 245 -10.48 5.38 -15.98
N LEU A 246 -10.22 6.21 -17.00
CA LEU A 246 -10.85 6.07 -18.32
C LEU A 246 -10.52 4.73 -18.98
N GLN A 247 -9.27 4.27 -18.91
CA GLN A 247 -8.88 2.97 -19.44
C GLN A 247 -9.61 1.80 -18.77
N LEU A 248 -9.69 1.81 -17.43
CA LEU A 248 -10.40 0.76 -16.68
C LEU A 248 -11.91 0.79 -16.97
N ALA A 249 -12.50 1.98 -17.02
CA ALA A 249 -13.90 2.17 -17.36
C ALA A 249 -14.23 1.71 -18.79
N ALA A 250 -13.37 2.01 -19.78
CA ALA A 250 -13.56 1.57 -21.16
C ALA A 250 -13.51 0.05 -21.28
N GLN A 251 -12.55 -0.60 -20.61
CA GLN A 251 -12.47 -2.07 -20.57
C GLN A 251 -13.70 -2.71 -19.94
N LEU A 252 -14.20 -2.14 -18.84
CA LEU A 252 -15.41 -2.62 -18.17
C LEU A 252 -16.65 -2.43 -19.02
N LYS A 253 -16.82 -1.26 -19.64
CA LYS A 253 -17.95 -0.98 -20.53
C LYS A 253 -17.97 -1.92 -21.72
N LYS A 254 -16.81 -2.24 -22.29
CA LYS A 254 -16.70 -3.22 -23.39
C LYS A 254 -17.08 -4.64 -22.94
N ALA A 255 -16.68 -5.03 -21.72
CA ALA A 255 -16.97 -6.36 -21.19
C ALA A 255 -18.42 -6.53 -20.70
N TYR A 256 -19.04 -5.44 -20.24
CA TYR A 256 -20.37 -5.43 -19.63
C TYR A 256 -21.19 -4.20 -20.12
N PRO A 257 -21.56 -4.15 -21.41
CA PRO A 257 -22.15 -2.95 -22.02
C PRO A 257 -23.50 -2.56 -21.41
N ASP A 258 -24.34 -3.55 -21.06
CA ASP A 258 -25.71 -3.33 -20.59
C ASP A 258 -25.86 -3.44 -19.07
N ASN A 259 -24.74 -3.59 -18.33
CA ASN A 259 -24.81 -3.75 -16.88
C ASN A 259 -25.03 -2.41 -16.19
N GLN A 260 -26.22 -2.19 -15.63
CA GLN A 260 -26.60 -0.93 -14.99
C GLN A 260 -25.64 -0.51 -13.86
N ASN A 261 -25.10 -1.44 -13.07
CA ASN A 261 -24.15 -1.11 -12.01
C ASN A 261 -22.84 -0.56 -12.59
N VAL A 262 -22.34 -1.17 -13.67
CA VAL A 262 -21.14 -0.69 -14.36
C VAL A 262 -21.38 0.69 -14.98
N LEU A 263 -22.52 0.88 -15.64
CA LEU A 263 -22.89 2.17 -16.24
C LEU A 263 -23.04 3.27 -15.17
N ASN A 264 -23.69 2.96 -14.04
CA ASN A 264 -23.83 3.88 -12.91
C ASN A 264 -22.46 4.26 -12.31
N THR A 265 -21.53 3.30 -12.18
CA THR A 265 -20.15 3.58 -11.74
C THR A 265 -19.41 4.50 -12.70
N ILE A 266 -19.54 4.27 -14.01
CA ILE A 266 -18.92 5.12 -15.03
C ILE A 266 -19.52 6.53 -14.99
N ALA A 267 -20.83 6.67 -14.81
CA ALA A 267 -21.49 7.97 -14.65
C ALA A 267 -21.00 8.70 -13.39
N TYR A 268 -20.88 7.99 -12.25
CA TYR A 268 -20.33 8.54 -11.02
C TYR A 268 -18.86 8.98 -11.21
N MET A 269 -18.04 8.16 -11.88
CA MET A 269 -16.65 8.50 -12.20
C MET A 269 -16.54 9.79 -13.02
N LYS A 270 -17.36 9.95 -14.07
CA LYS A 270 -17.35 11.15 -14.92
C LYS A 270 -17.67 12.41 -14.12
N THR A 271 -18.74 12.37 -13.34
CA THR A 271 -19.20 13.50 -12.53
C THR A 271 -18.23 13.87 -11.39
N SER A 272 -17.59 12.86 -10.79
CA SER A 272 -16.77 13.04 -9.59
C SER A 272 -15.29 13.26 -9.86
N CYS A 273 -14.73 12.60 -10.89
CA CYS A 273 -13.29 12.60 -11.15
C CYS A 273 -12.88 13.37 -12.42
N MET A 274 -13.78 13.52 -13.41
CA MET A 274 -13.43 14.03 -14.74
C MET A 274 -13.82 15.50 -14.98
N LYS A 275 -13.90 16.33 -13.94
CA LYS A 275 -14.25 17.74 -14.08
C LYS A 275 -13.24 18.45 -15.00
N GLY A 276 -13.72 18.98 -16.13
CA GLY A 276 -12.90 19.69 -17.12
C GLY A 276 -12.24 18.81 -18.18
N GLN A 277 -12.50 17.50 -18.19
CA GLN A 277 -12.06 16.61 -19.27
C GLN A 277 -13.25 16.14 -20.12
N SER A 278 -13.08 16.19 -21.43
CA SER A 278 -14.09 15.73 -22.39
C SER A 278 -13.75 14.30 -22.84
N ALA A 279 -14.66 13.37 -22.58
CA ALA A 279 -14.52 11.96 -22.95
C ALA A 279 -15.75 11.49 -23.73
N CYS A 280 -15.53 10.67 -24.76
CA CYS A 280 -16.60 10.16 -25.63
C CYS A 280 -17.59 9.31 -24.82
N GLU A 281 -18.90 9.54 -24.99
CA GLU A 281 -19.92 8.74 -24.32
C GLU A 281 -19.90 7.27 -24.76
N ALA A 282 -19.57 7.00 -26.02
CA ALA A 282 -19.55 5.65 -26.58
C ALA A 282 -18.36 4.82 -26.07
N CYS A 283 -17.12 5.31 -26.25
CA CYS A 283 -15.90 4.52 -26.00
C CYS A 283 -15.02 5.04 -24.85
N LEU A 284 -15.38 6.17 -24.23
CA LEU A 284 -14.61 6.82 -23.15
C LEU A 284 -13.21 7.30 -23.53
N ALA A 285 -12.88 7.36 -24.82
CA ALA A 285 -11.65 8.02 -25.29
C ALA A 285 -11.75 9.54 -25.06
N THR A 286 -10.65 10.16 -24.63
CA THR A 286 -10.56 11.62 -24.57
C THR A 286 -10.55 12.20 -25.97
N TYR A 287 -11.17 13.37 -26.14
CA TYR A 287 -11.20 14.09 -27.42
C TYR A 287 -10.89 15.56 -27.20
N GLY A 288 -10.46 16.24 -28.26
CA GLY A 288 -10.00 17.62 -28.19
C GLY A 288 -11.11 18.65 -28.39
N PRO A 289 -10.83 19.93 -28.07
CA PRO A 289 -11.74 21.02 -28.38
C PRO A 289 -12.03 21.10 -29.89
N GLY A 290 -13.29 21.32 -30.26
CA GLY A 290 -13.72 21.43 -31.66
C GLY A 290 -13.99 20.10 -32.39
N ASP A 291 -13.64 18.95 -31.80
CA ASP A 291 -13.93 17.65 -32.42
C ASP A 291 -15.45 17.42 -32.47
N LYS A 292 -15.95 17.02 -33.64
CA LYS A 292 -17.35 16.64 -33.87
C LYS A 292 -17.59 15.13 -33.76
N PHE A 293 -16.53 14.35 -33.99
CA PHE A 293 -16.54 12.89 -33.94
C PHE A 293 -15.35 12.41 -33.11
N CYS A 294 -15.56 11.32 -32.37
CA CYS A 294 -14.50 10.69 -31.62
C CYS A 294 -13.49 10.05 -32.58
N SER A 295 -12.21 10.41 -32.47
CA SER A 295 -11.13 9.83 -33.27
C SER A 295 -10.92 8.33 -33.07
N ALA A 296 -11.35 7.78 -31.92
CA ALA A 296 -11.19 6.36 -31.60
C ALA A 296 -12.32 5.46 -32.12
N CYS A 297 -13.56 5.95 -32.19
CA CYS A 297 -14.72 5.11 -32.56
C CYS A 297 -15.67 5.74 -33.59
N GLY A 298 -15.44 6.97 -34.05
CA GLY A 298 -16.27 7.65 -35.04
C GLY A 298 -17.64 8.12 -34.55
N SER A 299 -18.00 7.87 -33.28
CA SER A 299 -19.27 8.33 -32.71
C SER A 299 -19.30 9.86 -32.59
N PRO A 300 -20.46 10.52 -32.78
CA PRO A 300 -20.59 11.95 -32.56
C PRO A 300 -20.29 12.31 -31.09
N VAL A 301 -19.59 13.42 -30.87
CA VAL A 301 -19.23 13.90 -29.53
C VAL A 301 -19.69 15.34 -29.32
N ALA A 302 -19.90 15.71 -28.05
CA ALA A 302 -20.30 17.07 -27.70
C ALA A 302 -19.15 18.05 -27.97
N VAL A 303 -19.35 18.96 -28.92
CA VAL A 303 -18.33 19.95 -29.30
C VAL A 303 -18.14 20.94 -28.15
N TYR A 304 -16.89 21.16 -27.75
CA TYR A 304 -16.53 22.13 -26.71
C TYR A 304 -15.33 22.98 -27.11
N GLY A 305 -15.12 24.08 -26.39
CA GLY A 305 -13.95 24.95 -26.59
C GLY A 305 -13.90 25.68 -27.93
N ILE A 306 -15.03 25.81 -28.62
CA ILE A 306 -15.16 26.62 -29.85
C ILE A 306 -15.66 28.03 -29.54
N CYS A 307 -15.32 28.98 -30.42
CA CYS A 307 -15.88 30.33 -30.38
C CYS A 307 -17.33 30.31 -30.84
N GLU A 308 -18.23 30.86 -30.03
CA GLU A 308 -19.66 30.98 -30.36
C GLU A 308 -19.91 31.82 -31.62
N LYS A 309 -19.01 32.78 -31.92
CA LYS A 309 -19.16 33.69 -33.06
C LYS A 309 -18.60 33.13 -34.37
N CYS A 310 -17.44 32.47 -34.33
CA CYS A 310 -16.75 32.05 -35.56
C CYS A 310 -16.46 30.54 -35.67
N GLY A 311 -16.85 29.74 -34.67
CA GLY A 311 -16.67 28.28 -34.68
C GLY A 311 -15.23 27.79 -34.53
N VAL A 312 -14.23 28.68 -34.47
CA VAL A 312 -12.82 28.32 -34.31
C VAL A 312 -12.52 27.93 -32.86
N VAL A 313 -11.67 26.92 -32.67
CA VAL A 313 -11.19 26.49 -31.34
C VAL A 313 -10.53 27.66 -30.61
N LYS A 314 -11.02 27.97 -29.40
CA LYS A 314 -10.48 29.02 -28.55
C LYS A 314 -9.10 28.62 -28.03
N ARG A 315 -8.13 29.53 -28.14
CA ARG A 315 -6.79 29.42 -27.53
C ARG A 315 -6.60 30.59 -26.58
N GLY A 316 -6.93 30.39 -25.31
CA GLY A 316 -6.89 31.42 -24.27
C GLY A 316 -8.25 32.07 -23.98
N ALA A 317 -8.24 33.17 -23.22
CA ALA A 317 -9.45 33.85 -22.76
C ALA A 317 -10.28 34.45 -23.91
N HIS A 318 -9.60 34.94 -24.96
CA HIS A 318 -10.24 35.51 -26.15
C HIS A 318 -10.13 34.56 -27.34
N CYS A 319 -11.06 34.67 -28.31
CA CYS A 319 -10.91 33.95 -29.57
C CYS A 319 -9.75 34.52 -30.38
N SER A 320 -8.74 33.70 -30.66
CA SER A 320 -7.56 34.10 -31.45
C SER A 320 -7.86 34.49 -32.90
N ALA A 321 -9.02 34.09 -33.44
CA ALA A 321 -9.42 34.38 -34.81
C ALA A 321 -10.30 35.64 -34.95
N CYS A 322 -11.12 35.96 -33.95
CA CYS A 322 -12.09 37.07 -34.06
C CYS A 322 -12.13 38.02 -32.85
N GLY A 323 -11.25 37.85 -31.86
CA GLY A 323 -11.16 38.69 -30.68
C GLY A 323 -12.31 38.58 -29.68
N TYR A 324 -13.30 37.71 -29.93
CA TYR A 324 -14.50 37.61 -29.09
C TYR A 324 -14.15 37.27 -27.64
N PRO A 325 -14.66 38.03 -26.64
CA PRO A 325 -14.31 37.88 -25.23
C PRO A 325 -14.84 36.57 -24.61
N PRO A 326 -14.29 36.15 -23.46
CA PRO A 326 -14.87 35.05 -22.69
C PRO A 326 -16.25 35.48 -22.17
N LYS A 327 -17.23 34.55 -22.16
CA LYS A 327 -18.48 34.76 -21.41
C LYS A 327 -18.10 34.93 -19.94
N GLU A 328 -18.51 36.02 -19.32
CA GLU A 328 -18.49 36.14 -17.86
C GLU A 328 -19.28 34.95 -17.30
N ALA A 329 -18.66 34.17 -16.41
CA ALA A 329 -19.38 33.14 -15.69
C ALA A 329 -20.48 33.84 -14.89
N GLU A 330 -21.75 33.50 -15.13
CA GLU A 330 -22.87 34.00 -14.34
C GLU A 330 -22.56 33.76 -12.85
N ALA A 331 -22.39 34.86 -12.11
CA ALA A 331 -22.29 34.79 -10.67
C ALA A 331 -23.56 34.11 -10.11
N PRO A 332 -23.45 33.22 -9.11
CA PRO A 332 -24.63 32.59 -8.53
C PRO A 332 -25.59 33.67 -8.04
N ALA A 333 -26.86 33.54 -8.45
CA ALA A 333 -27.92 34.47 -8.11
C ALA A 333 -27.90 34.80 -6.61
N LYS A 334 -27.71 36.09 -6.28
CA LYS A 334 -27.86 36.58 -4.90
C LYS A 334 -29.26 36.20 -4.42
N ALA A 335 -29.32 35.48 -3.30
CA ALA A 335 -30.56 35.17 -2.61
C ALA A 335 -31.35 36.47 -2.34
N PRO A 336 -32.68 36.49 -2.49
CA PRO A 336 -33.48 37.68 -2.25
C PRO A 336 -33.31 38.14 -0.80
N ALA A 337 -32.99 39.42 -0.64
CA ALA A 337 -32.89 40.09 0.66
C ALA A 337 -34.21 39.96 1.41
N LYS A 338 -34.17 39.46 2.65
CA LYS A 338 -35.29 39.55 3.58
C LYS A 338 -35.58 41.03 3.87
N ALA A 339 -36.82 41.43 3.58
CA ALA A 339 -37.37 42.72 4.00
C ALA A 339 -37.63 42.73 5.53
N PRO A 340 -37.74 43.93 6.14
CA PRO A 340 -37.26 44.19 7.50
C PRO A 340 -38.25 43.81 8.60
N GLU A 341 -37.74 43.26 9.71
CA GLU A 341 -38.44 43.27 10.98
C GLU A 341 -38.52 44.70 11.50
N LYS A 342 -39.76 45.20 11.62
CA LYS A 342 -40.07 46.41 12.39
C LYS A 342 -39.82 46.12 13.87
N LYS A 343 -39.20 47.10 14.53
CA LYS A 343 -38.96 47.16 15.99
C LYS A 343 -40.22 46.92 16.80
#